data_AF-A0A7J3DIM2-F1
#
_entry.id   AF-A0A7J3DIM2-F1
#
_cell.length_a   1.000
_cell.length_b   1.000
_cell.length_c   1.000
_cell.angle_alpha   90.00
_cell.angle_beta   90.00
_cell.angle_gamma   90.00
#
_symmetry.space_group_name_H-M   'P 1'
#
loop_
_entity.id
_entity.type
_entity.pdbx_description
1 polymer ?
#
loop_
_entity_poly.entity_id
_entity_poly.type
_entity_poly.pdbx_seq_one_letter_code
_entity_poly.pdbx_strand_id
1 'polypeptide(L)'
;MRRTYEERLKASKALESILEILRNGFVLVEGEKDAASLGECGINAVPVSGRPLSSIPAEGEVIILTDLDEAGDELAKILEMEFHSRKDVRKVDSLTRKKIGRLLNLVHFENFSEKLEKTKKELEV
;
A
#
# COMPACT_ATOMS: atom_id res chain seq x y z
N MET A 1 1.43 -26.70 -3.38
CA MET A 1 0.96 -27.10 -2.03
C MET A 1 -0.34 -26.36 -1.72
N ARG A 2 -1.43 -27.07 -1.40
CA ARG A 2 -2.66 -26.41 -0.92
C ARG A 2 -2.38 -25.94 0.52
N ARG A 3 -2.54 -24.63 0.79
CA ARG A 3 -2.50 -24.09 2.16
C ARG A 3 -3.56 -24.77 3.02
N THR A 4 -3.22 -25.06 4.27
CA THR A 4 -4.18 -25.58 5.25
C THR A 4 -5.27 -24.55 5.52
N TYR A 5 -6.42 -24.98 6.05
CA TYR A 5 -7.52 -24.08 6.42
C TYR A 5 -7.04 -22.99 7.40
N GLU A 6 -6.24 -23.37 8.40
CA GLU A 6 -5.68 -22.45 9.39
C GLU A 6 -4.76 -21.39 8.75
N GLU A 7 -3.94 -21.78 7.78
CA GLU A 7 -3.07 -20.85 7.04
C GLU A 7 -3.88 -19.85 6.22
N ARG A 8 -4.98 -20.29 5.59
CA ARG A 8 -5.89 -19.41 4.84
C ARG A 8 -6.58 -18.43 5.77
N LEU A 9 -7.10 -18.90 6.90
CA LEU A 9 -7.76 -18.04 7.89
C LEU A 9 -6.80 -16.98 8.44
N LYS A 10 -5.55 -17.36 8.74
CA LYS A 10 -4.52 -16.43 9.22
C LYS A 10 -4.17 -15.39 8.15
N ALA A 11 -4.03 -15.81 6.89
CA ALA A 11 -3.76 -14.89 5.77
C ALA A 11 -4.92 -13.92 5.53
N SER A 12 -6.17 -14.40 5.60
CA SER A 12 -7.39 -13.57 5.47
C SER A 12 -7.44 -12.49 6.56
N LYS A 13 -7.21 -12.85 7.83
CA LYS A 13 -7.16 -11.89 8.94
C LYS A 13 -6.03 -10.87 8.77
N ALA A 14 -4.85 -11.32 8.35
CA ALA A 14 -3.71 -10.42 8.12
C ALA A 14 -3.99 -9.44 6.97
N LEU A 15 -4.62 -9.93 5.89
CA LEU A 15 -5.01 -9.10 4.74
C LEU A 15 -6.01 -8.03 5.15
N GLU A 16 -7.12 -8.40 5.81
CA GLU A 16 -8.14 -7.42 6.21
C GLU A 16 -7.60 -6.40 7.21
N SER A 17 -6.73 -6.79 8.14
CA SER A 17 -6.08 -5.84 9.05
C SER A 17 -5.21 -4.80 8.31
N ILE A 18 -4.48 -5.21 7.27
CA ILE A 18 -3.70 -4.27 6.45
C ILE A 18 -4.64 -3.37 5.64
N LEU A 19 -5.69 -3.92 5.04
CA LEU A 19 -6.66 -3.11 4.27
C LEU A 19 -7.33 -2.06 5.16
N GLU A 20 -7.66 -2.38 6.41
CA GLU A 20 -8.21 -1.41 7.36
C GLU A 20 -7.22 -0.27 7.65
N ILE A 21 -5.93 -0.57 7.80
CA ILE A 21 -4.89 0.44 7.97
C ILE A 21 -4.81 1.34 6.71
N LEU A 22 -4.83 0.74 5.52
CA LEU A 22 -4.77 1.49 4.26
C LEU A 22 -6.00 2.38 4.04
N ARG A 23 -7.20 1.90 4.36
CA ARG A 23 -8.45 2.67 4.21
C ARG A 23 -8.53 3.88 5.14
N ASN A 24 -7.91 3.80 6.31
CA ASN A 24 -7.95 4.85 7.33
C ASN A 24 -6.71 5.75 7.36
N GLY A 25 -5.65 5.38 6.64
CA GLY A 25 -4.37 6.10 6.62
C GLY A 25 -4.20 7.06 5.45
N PHE A 26 -3.18 7.91 5.52
CA PHE A 26 -2.78 8.77 4.40
C PHE A 26 -1.84 8.00 3.48
N VAL A 27 -2.36 7.46 2.38
CA VAL A 27 -1.60 6.58 1.49
C VAL A 27 -0.95 7.37 0.37
N LEU A 28 0.37 7.20 0.19
CA LEU A 28 1.13 7.73 -0.95
C LEU A 28 1.42 6.62 -1.95
N VAL A 29 1.24 6.90 -3.23
CA VAL A 29 1.53 5.98 -4.35
C VAL A 29 2.34 6.70 -5.44
N GLU A 30 2.96 5.96 -6.37
CA GLU A 30 3.77 6.57 -7.41
C GLU A 30 2.92 7.41 -8.36
N GLY A 31 1.93 6.78 -8.97
CA GLY A 31 1.16 7.38 -10.06
C GLY A 31 -0.36 7.33 -9.89
N GLU A 32 -1.03 8.07 -10.76
CA GLU A 32 -2.50 8.17 -10.81
C GLU A 32 -3.16 6.80 -11.07
N LYS A 33 -2.51 5.90 -11.81
CA LYS A 33 -3.01 4.54 -12.06
C LYS A 33 -3.06 3.69 -10.79
N ASP A 34 -2.03 3.78 -9.96
CA ASP A 34 -2.00 3.09 -8.67
C ASP A 34 -3.13 3.62 -7.79
N ALA A 35 -3.26 4.95 -7.72
CA ALA A 35 -4.31 5.60 -6.94
C ALA A 35 -5.70 5.15 -7.38
N ALA A 36 -5.94 5.04 -8.70
CA ALA A 36 -7.20 4.52 -9.23
C ALA A 36 -7.45 3.06 -8.83
N SER A 37 -6.45 2.18 -8.96
CA SER A 37 -6.53 0.76 -8.59
C SER A 37 -6.83 0.55 -7.09
N LEU A 38 -6.19 1.36 -6.23
CA LEU A 38 -6.48 1.36 -4.80
C LEU A 38 -7.86 1.95 -4.48
N GLY A 39 -8.28 2.97 -5.23
CA GLY A 39 -9.59 3.60 -5.13
C GLY A 39 -10.75 2.62 -5.34
N GLU A 40 -10.62 1.69 -6.29
CA GLU A 40 -11.60 0.60 -6.52
C GLU A 40 -11.79 -0.29 -5.27
N CYS A 41 -10.79 -0.33 -4.39
CA CYS A 41 -10.80 -1.12 -3.15
C CYS A 41 -11.21 -0.29 -1.91
N GLY A 42 -11.63 0.96 -2.11
CA GLY A 42 -12.01 1.89 -1.06
C GLY A 42 -10.83 2.52 -0.32
N ILE A 43 -9.62 2.50 -0.91
CA ILE A 43 -8.44 3.13 -0.33
C ILE A 43 -8.20 4.46 -1.05
N ASN A 44 -8.20 5.56 -0.29
CA ASN A 44 -7.89 6.87 -0.83
C ASN A 44 -6.37 7.09 -0.84
N ALA A 45 -5.77 7.08 -2.03
CA ALA A 45 -4.33 7.24 -2.21
C ALA A 45 -3.99 8.53 -2.97
N VAL A 46 -2.87 9.14 -2.60
CA VAL A 46 -2.36 10.37 -3.19
C VAL A 46 -1.14 10.04 -4.05
N PRO A 47 -1.19 10.29 -5.36
CA PRO A 47 -0.05 10.06 -6.24
C PRO A 47 1.00 11.15 -6.05
N VAL A 48 2.27 10.76 -6.08
CA VAL A 48 3.41 11.67 -5.93
C VAL A 48 3.97 12.14 -7.27
N SER A 49 3.78 11.38 -8.35
CA SER A 49 4.27 11.73 -9.69
C SER A 49 3.72 13.07 -10.18
N GLY A 50 4.58 13.87 -10.80
CA GLY A 50 4.20 15.14 -11.42
C GLY A 50 3.87 16.27 -10.45
N ARG A 51 4.17 16.12 -9.14
CA ARG A 51 3.93 17.15 -8.13
C ARG A 51 5.18 17.36 -7.25
N PRO A 52 5.49 18.59 -6.82
CA PRO A 52 6.50 18.80 -5.79
C PRO A 52 6.09 18.11 -4.50
N LEU A 53 6.97 17.32 -3.87
CA LEU A 53 6.61 16.61 -2.63
C LEU A 53 6.10 17.57 -1.56
N SER A 54 6.69 18.76 -1.46
CA SER A 54 6.30 19.82 -0.51
C SER A 54 4.85 20.29 -0.62
N SER A 55 4.17 20.06 -1.75
CA SER A 55 2.77 20.46 -1.93
C SER A 55 1.76 19.41 -1.43
N ILE A 56 2.21 18.22 -1.06
CA ILE A 56 1.34 17.13 -0.60
C ILE A 56 1.00 17.35 0.88
N PRO A 57 -0.27 17.61 1.27
CA PRO A 57 -0.64 17.89 2.65
C PRO A 57 -0.82 16.59 3.44
N ALA A 58 0.30 16.05 3.92
CA ALA A 58 0.31 14.82 4.71
C ALA A 58 0.29 15.12 6.22
N GLU A 59 -0.63 14.48 6.93
CA GLU A 59 -0.80 14.61 8.37
C GLU A 59 -0.97 13.23 9.02
N GLY A 60 -0.52 13.09 10.27
CA GLY A 60 -0.71 11.87 11.04
C GLY A 60 0.17 10.72 10.59
N GLU A 61 -0.43 9.61 10.16
CA GLU A 61 0.28 8.41 9.69
C GLU A 61 0.27 8.33 8.17
N VAL A 62 1.47 8.42 7.59
CA VAL A 62 1.70 8.33 6.15
C VAL A 62 2.15 6.92 5.80
N ILE A 63 1.47 6.30 4.84
CA ILE A 63 1.78 4.95 4.38
C ILE A 63 2.27 5.03 2.95
N ILE A 64 3.48 4.56 2.69
CA ILE A 64 4.09 4.62 1.36
C ILE A 64 3.89 3.29 0.65
N LEU A 65 3.23 3.32 -0.50
CA LEU A 65 2.95 2.19 -1.39
C LEU A 65 3.52 2.44 -2.78
N THR A 66 4.85 2.40 -2.88
CA THR A 66 5.59 2.38 -4.15
C THR A 66 5.81 0.95 -4.64
N ASP A 67 6.08 0.79 -5.92
CA ASP A 67 6.23 -0.52 -6.56
C ASP A 67 7.37 -1.34 -5.94
N LEU A 68 7.23 -2.67 -5.98
CA LEU A 68 8.19 -3.61 -5.39
C LEU A 68 9.32 -3.97 -6.36
N ASP A 69 9.85 -2.96 -7.01
CA ASP A 69 11.04 -3.02 -7.86
C ASP A 69 12.12 -2.06 -7.31
N GLU A 70 13.25 -1.97 -8.03
CA GLU A 70 14.40 -1.15 -7.61
C GLU A 70 14.05 0.34 -7.55
N ALA A 71 13.30 0.85 -8.55
CA ALA A 71 12.91 2.25 -8.62
C ALA A 71 11.93 2.61 -7.50
N GLY A 72 10.94 1.74 -7.23
CA GLY A 72 10.01 1.92 -6.13
C GLY A 72 10.68 1.78 -4.76
N ASP A 73 11.74 0.97 -4.63
CA ASP A 73 12.59 0.90 -3.44
C ASP A 73 13.36 2.21 -3.18
N GLU A 74 13.88 2.85 -4.23
CA GLU A 74 14.54 4.16 -4.12
C GLU A 74 13.53 5.27 -3.79
N LEU A 75 12.40 5.31 -4.49
CA LEU A 75 11.35 6.29 -4.24
C LEU A 75 10.80 6.18 -2.82
N ALA A 76 10.60 4.96 -2.30
CA ALA A 76 10.18 4.76 -0.92
C ALA A 76 11.13 5.41 0.08
N LYS A 77 12.45 5.31 -0.12
CA LYS A 77 13.46 5.93 0.75
C LYS A 77 13.39 7.45 0.69
N ILE A 78 13.23 8.02 -0.51
CA ILE A 78 13.12 9.46 -0.71
C ILE A 78 11.87 10.00 0.01
N LEU A 79 10.73 9.35 -0.21
CA LEU A 79 9.47 9.71 0.45
C LEU A 79 9.58 9.54 1.97
N GLU A 80 10.21 8.46 2.45
CA GLU A 80 10.41 8.26 3.88
C GLU A 80 11.21 9.39 4.51
N MET A 81 12.33 9.80 3.90
CA MET A 81 13.13 10.93 4.37
C MET A 81 12.36 12.25 4.36
N GLU A 82 11.66 12.54 3.26
CA GLU A 82 10.91 13.78 3.07
C GLU A 82 9.80 13.91 4.11
N PHE A 83 8.93 12.90 4.25
CA PHE A 83 7.76 12.98 5.12
C PHE A 83 8.11 12.80 6.60
N HIS A 84 9.19 12.09 6.93
CA HIS A 84 9.65 11.98 8.32
C HIS A 84 10.17 13.32 8.88
N SER A 85 10.59 14.24 8.01
CA SER A 85 11.06 15.57 8.40
C SER A 85 9.92 16.57 8.71
N ARG A 86 8.67 16.20 8.42
CA ARG A 86 7.51 17.10 8.53
C ARG A 86 6.93 17.09 9.93
N LYS A 87 6.58 18.28 10.42
CA LYS A 87 6.04 18.47 11.78
C LYS A 87 4.68 17.80 11.99
N ASP A 88 3.85 17.77 10.95
CA ASP A 88 2.48 17.26 11.04
C ASP A 88 2.39 15.74 10.80
N VAL A 89 3.51 15.10 10.45
CA VAL A 89 3.61 13.65 10.24
C VAL A 89 4.12 13.00 11.53
N ARG A 90 3.23 12.23 12.17
CA ARG A 90 3.53 11.46 13.39
C ARG A 90 4.36 10.20 13.08
N LYS A 91 4.08 9.55 11.95
CA LYS A 91 4.69 8.27 11.58
C LYS A 91 4.70 8.12 10.06
N VAL A 92 5.77 7.51 9.54
CA VAL A 92 5.85 7.04 8.17
C VAL A 92 6.00 5.52 8.18
N ASP A 93 5.19 4.81 7.39
CA ASP A 93 5.24 3.36 7.22
C ASP A 93 5.52 3.01 5.75
N SER A 94 6.77 2.66 5.46
CA SER A 94 7.22 2.14 4.16
C SER A 94 7.27 0.60 4.11
N LEU A 95 7.02 -0.08 5.24
CA LEU A 95 7.09 -1.55 5.34
C LEU A 95 5.79 -2.23 4.95
N THR A 96 4.66 -1.54 5.12
CA THR A 96 3.34 -2.06 4.75
C THR A 96 3.26 -2.46 3.28
N ARG A 97 3.93 -1.74 2.35
CA ARG A 97 3.99 -2.14 0.93
C ARG A 97 4.58 -3.54 0.71
N LYS A 98 5.62 -3.92 1.46
CA LYS A 98 6.23 -5.24 1.36
C LYS A 98 5.32 -6.33 1.96
N LYS A 99 4.57 -6.01 3.02
CA LYS A 99 3.62 -6.94 3.64
C LYS A 99 2.46 -7.25 2.69
N ILE A 100 1.82 -6.20 2.17
CA ILE A 100 0.67 -6.38 1.27
C ILE A 100 1.11 -6.99 -0.06
N GLY A 101 2.28 -6.60 -0.57
CA GLY A 101 2.87 -7.17 -1.77
C GLY A 101 3.05 -8.69 -1.70
N ARG A 102 3.56 -9.19 -0.56
CA ARG A 102 3.71 -10.63 -0.32
C ARG A 102 2.37 -11.37 -0.21
N LEU A 103 1.36 -10.74 0.40
CA LEU A 103 0.03 -11.36 0.55
C LEU A 103 -0.68 -11.47 -0.81
N LEU A 104 -0.55 -10.45 -1.65
CA LEU A 104 -1.22 -10.36 -2.95
C LEU A 104 -0.40 -10.92 -4.12
N ASN A 105 0.87 -11.27 -3.89
CA ASN A 105 1.83 -11.58 -4.95
C ASN A 105 1.85 -10.48 -6.03
N LEU A 106 2.01 -9.24 -5.55
CA LEU A 106 1.97 -7.99 -6.29
C LEU A 106 3.39 -7.45 -6.47
N VAL A 107 3.67 -6.87 -7.64
CA VAL A 107 4.89 -6.09 -7.90
C VAL A 107 4.51 -4.62 -8.11
N HIS A 108 3.58 -4.36 -9.04
CA HIS A 108 3.11 -3.02 -9.38
C HIS A 108 1.74 -2.73 -8.79
N PHE A 109 1.57 -1.59 -8.12
CA PHE A 109 0.32 -1.22 -7.43
C PHE A 109 -0.84 -0.86 -8.38
N GLU A 110 -0.59 -0.60 -9.66
CA GLU A 110 -1.66 -0.50 -10.67
C GLU A 110 -2.51 -1.79 -10.78
N ASN A 111 -1.95 -2.94 -10.40
CA ASN A 111 -2.64 -4.24 -10.42
C ASN A 111 -3.30 -4.61 -9.08
N PHE A 112 -3.37 -3.67 -8.13
CA PHE A 112 -3.81 -3.94 -6.77
C PHE A 112 -5.23 -4.52 -6.71
N SER A 113 -6.20 -3.93 -7.41
CA SER A 113 -7.60 -4.38 -7.38
C SER A 113 -7.77 -5.81 -7.90
N GLU A 114 -7.20 -6.13 -9.05
CA GLU A 114 -7.23 -7.48 -9.65
C GLU A 114 -6.62 -8.52 -8.70
N LYS A 115 -5.42 -8.22 -8.15
CA LYS A 115 -4.74 -9.14 -7.25
C LYS A 115 -5.51 -9.33 -5.95
N LEU A 116 -6.09 -8.26 -5.40
CA LEU A 116 -6.90 -8.34 -4.21
C LEU A 116 -8.12 -9.23 -4.41
N GLU A 117 -8.86 -9.04 -5.50
CA GLU A 117 -10.03 -9.85 -5.82
C GLU A 117 -9.66 -11.33 -5.96
N LYS A 118 -8.58 -11.62 -6.70
CA LYS A 118 -8.07 -12.97 -6.87
C LYS A 118 -7.69 -13.61 -5.53
N THR A 119 -6.92 -12.89 -4.71
CA THR A 119 -6.50 -13.39 -3.40
C THR A 119 -7.70 -13.60 -2.47
N LYS A 120 -8.71 -12.73 -2.49
CA LYS A 120 -9.95 -12.93 -1.72
C LYS A 120 -10.65 -14.22 -2.11
N LYS A 121 -10.85 -14.49 -3.40
CA LYS A 121 -11.44 -15.76 -3.89
C LYS A 121 -10.64 -17.00 -3.49
N GLU A 122 -9.31 -16.90 -3.41
CA GLU A 122 -8.45 -18.01 -2.96
C GLU A 122 -8.50 -18.25 -1.44
N LEU A 123 -8.82 -17.22 -0.68
CA LEU A 123 -8.91 -17.24 0.78
C LEU A 123 -10.34 -17.49 1.30
N GLU A 124 -11.35 -17.21 0.49
CA GLU A 124 -12.72 -17.70 0.70
C GLU A 124 -12.68 -19.23 0.76
N VAL A 125 -13.19 -19.75 1.89
CA VAL A 125 -13.31 -21.18 2.17
C VAL A 125 -14.73 -21.60 1.84
#